data_AF-A0A5M8PBJ8-F1
#
_entry.id   AF-A0A5M8PBJ8-F1
#
_cell.length_a   1.000
_cell.length_b   1.000
_cell.length_c   1.000
_cell.angle_alpha   90.00
_cell.angle_beta   90.00
_cell.angle_gamma   90.00
#
_symmetry.space_group_name_H-M   'P 1'
#
loop_
_entity.id
_entity.type
_entity.pdbx_description
1 polymer ?
#
loop_
_entity_poly.entity_id
_entity_poly.type
_entity_poly.pdbx_seq_one_letter_code
_entity_poly.pdbx_strand_id
1 'polypeptide(L)'
;MMSETVHGLLNGRQSESLPIAGDFPLDENIAAEFPKGTKFLSANRSGASAWTITAQISVELPDGTPARYFVKCATEDAGRLMMEGEFNAMTELYNTMPSMVPKPYSFGKCKIERPETYFFISQFIDMSDRVPDPNQLCSKLAQLHCNSVSPTGKFGFHITTCQGRTHQSVGWESSWTTLFAKMLQHVIDLDFETNGYWEELDKIEKRVLSKVIPRLIGILETNGRSIKPSLCHADLWEGNTGTSYETGDIYIFDSGALYAHNEFEIGDWRCNYNKIHNKVYTRTYLRYCGPSEPKEEWDDRNRMYCVYYNIIYSVNHISQGKAVRQQAYDDMFYLIDKYSPFPEGEAPPRLDDADRASLSAERDHTKRSQSRHCEDPDPLATSSKLDSRFDLESFADGGEGGRGEGRREVGRGTAGKDRIGGDESGALDVLYLVSEGKGGVMR
;
A
#
# COMPACT_ATOMS: atom_id res chain seq x y z
N MET A 1 14.92 -16.03 11.91
CA MET A 1 15.14 -17.21 11.04
C MET A 1 15.42 -16.85 9.58
N MET A 2 14.55 -16.19 8.80
CA MET A 2 14.86 -15.88 7.39
C MET A 2 15.83 -14.71 7.18
N SER A 3 15.74 -13.63 7.98
CA SER A 3 16.79 -12.61 7.94
C SER A 3 18.14 -13.20 8.35
N GLU A 4 18.18 -14.18 9.24
CA GLU A 4 19.41 -14.92 9.59
C GLU A 4 19.94 -15.76 8.43
N THR A 5 19.08 -16.31 7.56
CA THR A 5 19.49 -17.03 6.34
C THR A 5 20.08 -16.06 5.31
N VAL A 6 19.44 -14.92 5.05
CA VAL A 6 19.99 -13.90 4.14
C VAL A 6 21.25 -13.25 4.74
N HIS A 7 21.25 -12.94 6.04
CA HIS A 7 22.42 -12.42 6.76
C HIS A 7 23.58 -13.43 6.73
N GLY A 8 23.32 -14.71 6.96
CA GLY A 8 24.34 -15.77 6.91
C GLY A 8 24.92 -15.95 5.51
N LEU A 9 24.08 -15.85 4.47
CA LEU A 9 24.49 -16.03 3.07
C LEU A 9 25.30 -14.85 2.53
N LEU A 10 24.96 -13.61 2.88
CA LEU A 10 25.75 -12.44 2.51
C LEU A 10 27.01 -12.28 3.38
N ASN A 11 26.97 -12.60 4.68
CA ASN A 11 28.13 -12.50 5.56
C ASN A 11 29.22 -13.54 5.25
N GLY A 12 28.85 -14.71 4.70
CA GLY A 12 29.79 -15.79 4.39
C GLY A 12 30.68 -15.57 3.15
N ARG A 13 30.52 -14.47 2.41
CA ARG A 13 31.16 -14.28 1.09
C ARG A 13 31.91 -12.96 0.90
N GLN A 14 32.62 -12.51 1.94
CA GLN A 14 33.51 -11.34 1.86
C GLN A 14 34.54 -11.40 0.71
N SER A 15 34.85 -12.58 0.16
CA SER A 15 35.84 -12.73 -0.91
C SER A 15 35.39 -12.27 -2.30
N GLU A 16 34.10 -11.99 -2.51
CA GLU A 16 33.55 -11.56 -3.82
C GLU A 16 33.05 -10.09 -3.83
N SER A 17 33.21 -9.37 -2.71
CA SER A 17 32.76 -7.97 -2.57
C SER A 17 33.89 -6.96 -2.76
N LEU A 18 33.54 -5.73 -3.16
CA LEU A 18 34.51 -4.63 -3.25
C LEU A 18 35.10 -4.30 -1.86
N PRO A 19 36.42 -4.08 -1.74
CA PRO A 19 37.07 -3.77 -0.46
C PRO A 19 36.81 -2.32 -0.06
N ILE A 20 35.66 -2.09 0.58
CA ILE A 20 35.26 -0.78 1.12
C ILE A 20 34.99 -0.88 2.63
N ALA A 21 35.00 0.26 3.33
CA ALA A 21 34.71 0.26 4.76
C ALA A 21 33.24 -0.09 5.06
N GLY A 22 32.99 -0.73 6.20
CA GLY A 22 31.65 -1.05 6.71
C GLY A 22 31.33 -2.55 6.75
N ASP A 23 30.10 -2.88 7.17
CA ASP A 23 29.64 -4.25 7.44
C ASP A 23 28.64 -4.79 6.41
N PHE A 24 28.42 -4.04 5.32
CA PHE A 24 27.62 -4.47 4.19
C PHE A 24 28.51 -4.79 2.97
N PRO A 25 28.52 -6.05 2.48
CA PRO A 25 29.31 -6.41 1.31
C PRO A 25 28.69 -5.80 0.05
N LEU A 26 29.35 -4.81 -0.55
CA LEU A 26 28.87 -4.16 -1.77
C LEU A 26 29.07 -5.06 -2.99
N ASP A 27 27.95 -5.48 -3.57
CA ASP A 27 27.90 -6.27 -4.81
C ASP A 27 28.30 -5.43 -6.04
N GLU A 28 29.00 -6.06 -6.99
CA GLU A 28 29.49 -5.41 -8.20
C GLU A 28 28.37 -4.84 -9.08
N ASN A 29 27.24 -5.54 -9.19
CA ASN A 29 26.11 -5.05 -10.00
C ASN A 29 25.46 -3.84 -9.33
N ILE A 30 25.41 -3.78 -7.99
CA ILE A 30 24.97 -2.57 -7.28
C ILE A 30 25.93 -1.42 -7.59
N ALA A 31 27.24 -1.66 -7.53
CA ALA A 31 28.25 -0.63 -7.83
C ALA A 31 28.18 -0.14 -9.29
N ALA A 32 27.81 -1.01 -10.23
CA ALA A 32 27.68 -0.69 -11.65
C ALA A 32 26.54 0.28 -11.97
N GLU A 33 25.55 0.42 -11.09
CA GLU A 33 24.44 1.39 -11.23
C GLU A 33 24.86 2.84 -10.98
N PHE A 34 26.04 3.06 -10.42
CA PHE A 34 26.55 4.40 -10.13
C PHE A 34 27.31 5.00 -11.32
N PRO A 35 27.34 6.34 -11.46
CA PRO A 35 28.12 7.00 -12.50
C PRO A 35 29.57 6.53 -12.53
N LYS A 36 30.11 6.32 -13.74
CA LYS A 36 31.51 5.91 -13.92
C LYS A 36 32.45 6.93 -13.27
N GLY A 37 33.35 6.44 -12.42
CA GLY A 37 34.29 7.28 -11.65
C GLY A 37 33.83 7.58 -10.21
N THR A 38 32.66 7.11 -9.80
CA THR A 38 32.20 7.17 -8.40
C THR A 38 33.18 6.42 -7.50
N LYS A 39 33.58 7.06 -6.39
CA LYS A 39 34.40 6.43 -5.35
C LYS A 39 33.49 5.99 -4.21
N PHE A 40 33.50 4.70 -3.91
CA PHE A 40 32.76 4.15 -2.78
C PHE A 40 33.57 4.33 -1.49
N LEU A 41 32.99 5.00 -0.51
CA LEU A 41 33.66 5.34 0.75
C LEU A 41 33.35 4.29 1.82
N SER A 42 32.07 3.95 1.98
CA SER A 42 31.61 2.93 2.93
C SER A 42 30.24 2.37 2.57
N ALA A 43 29.96 1.13 2.96
CA ALA A 43 28.62 0.56 2.96
C ALA A 43 28.32 -0.07 4.32
N ASN A 44 27.30 0.44 5.00
CA ASN A 44 26.93 0.00 6.35
C ASN A 44 25.47 -0.46 6.36
N ARG A 45 25.17 -1.54 7.06
CA ARG A 45 23.80 -1.97 7.31
C ARG A 45 23.04 -0.84 8.01
N SER A 46 21.80 -0.60 7.59
CA SER A 46 21.01 0.53 8.05
C SER A 46 19.54 0.15 8.19
N GLY A 47 18.97 0.38 9.37
CA GLY A 47 17.57 0.04 9.66
C GLY A 47 17.33 -1.45 9.88
N ALA A 48 16.09 -1.80 10.22
CA ALA A 48 15.64 -3.17 10.42
C ALA A 48 14.46 -3.46 9.49
N SER A 49 14.49 -4.61 8.82
CA SER A 49 13.38 -5.11 8.03
C SER A 49 13.22 -6.60 8.25
N ALA A 50 11.97 -7.06 8.28
CA ALA A 50 11.64 -8.47 8.40
C ALA A 50 12.01 -9.29 7.15
N TRP A 51 12.04 -8.62 5.99
CA TRP A 51 12.03 -9.27 4.68
C TRP A 51 13.25 -8.98 3.83
N THR A 52 13.98 -7.92 4.16
CA THR A 52 15.06 -7.37 3.36
C THR A 52 16.27 -7.09 4.22
N ILE A 53 17.43 -7.06 3.58
CA ILE A 53 18.62 -6.44 4.15
C ILE A 53 18.73 -5.04 3.58
N THR A 54 18.99 -4.08 4.45
CA THR A 54 19.06 -2.67 4.10
C THR A 54 20.42 -2.10 4.47
N ALA A 55 20.90 -1.16 3.67
CA ALA A 55 22.20 -0.54 3.84
C ALA A 55 22.20 0.92 3.39
N GLN A 56 23.07 1.71 4.00
CA GLN A 56 23.47 3.01 3.52
C GLN A 56 24.82 2.87 2.80
N ILE A 57 24.90 3.39 1.58
CA ILE A 57 26.15 3.53 0.82
C ILE A 57 26.54 5.02 0.81
N SER A 58 27.75 5.32 1.26
CA SER A 58 28.36 6.64 1.17
C SER A 58 29.37 6.65 0.02
N VAL A 59 29.27 7.64 -0.86
CA VAL A 59 30.12 7.77 -2.05
C VAL A 59 30.61 9.21 -2.23
N GLU A 60 31.66 9.36 -3.01
CA GLU A 60 32.05 10.61 -3.68
C GLU A 60 31.78 10.44 -5.17
N LEU A 61 30.90 11.28 -5.74
CA LEU A 61 30.55 11.28 -7.15
C LEU A 61 31.74 11.75 -8.02
N PRO A 62 31.72 11.53 -9.35
CA PRO A 62 32.85 11.89 -10.22
C PRO A 62 33.25 13.37 -10.20
N ASP A 63 32.33 14.25 -9.81
CA ASP A 63 32.55 15.69 -9.65
C ASP A 63 33.10 16.08 -8.25
N GLY A 64 33.33 15.10 -7.38
CA GLY A 64 33.78 15.29 -5.99
C GLY A 64 32.64 15.50 -4.99
N THR A 65 31.37 15.47 -5.42
CA THR A 65 30.23 15.70 -4.53
C THR A 65 29.99 14.48 -3.62
N PRO A 66 29.96 14.65 -2.28
CA PRO A 66 29.59 13.56 -1.38
C PRO A 66 28.09 13.25 -1.49
N ALA A 67 27.74 11.96 -1.52
CA ALA A 67 26.35 11.51 -1.61
C ALA A 67 26.10 10.24 -0.78
N ARG A 68 24.84 10.06 -0.37
CA ARG A 68 24.37 8.89 0.40
C ARG A 68 23.18 8.25 -0.30
N TYR A 69 23.19 6.92 -0.34
CA TYR A 69 22.16 6.11 -1.00
C TYR A 69 21.65 5.03 -0.06
N PHE A 70 20.36 4.75 -0.12
CA PHE A 70 19.75 3.63 0.55
C PHE A 70 19.67 2.47 -0.42
N VAL A 71 20.03 1.28 0.05
CA VAL A 71 19.95 0.04 -0.72
C VAL A 71 19.16 -0.98 0.08
N LYS A 72 18.26 -1.67 -0.61
CA LYS A 72 17.45 -2.76 -0.09
C LYS A 72 17.73 -3.99 -0.93
N CYS A 73 17.93 -5.13 -0.28
CA CYS A 73 18.20 -6.41 -0.94
C CYS A 73 17.23 -7.49 -0.46
N ALA A 74 16.76 -8.32 -1.39
CA ALA A 74 15.86 -9.42 -1.14
C ALA A 74 16.19 -10.63 -2.01
N THR A 75 15.94 -11.84 -1.50
CA THR A 75 16.32 -13.08 -2.17
C THR A 75 15.14 -13.77 -2.84
N GLU A 76 15.48 -14.59 -3.84
CA GLU A 76 14.60 -15.48 -4.61
C GLU A 76 13.56 -14.71 -5.44
N ASP A 77 12.63 -15.44 -6.06
CA ASP A 77 11.61 -14.87 -6.96
C ASP A 77 10.72 -13.82 -6.26
N ALA A 78 10.39 -14.05 -4.99
CA ALA A 78 9.67 -13.08 -4.19
C ALA A 78 10.50 -11.79 -3.98
N GLY A 79 11.82 -11.90 -3.89
CA GLY A 79 12.72 -10.75 -3.84
C GLY A 79 12.72 -9.96 -5.15
N ARG A 80 12.71 -10.64 -6.30
CA ARG A 80 12.60 -9.98 -7.62
C ARG A 80 11.35 -9.11 -7.71
N LEU A 81 10.20 -9.72 -7.46
CA LEU A 81 8.89 -9.04 -7.57
C LEU A 81 8.78 -7.89 -6.57
N MET A 82 9.31 -8.04 -5.36
CA MET A 82 9.32 -6.98 -4.35
C MET A 82 10.19 -5.79 -4.77
N MET A 83 11.43 -6.00 -5.24
CA MET A 83 12.31 -4.89 -5.64
C MET A 83 11.81 -4.19 -6.90
N GLU A 84 11.33 -4.96 -7.89
CA GLU A 84 10.79 -4.42 -9.14
C GLU A 84 9.49 -3.63 -8.88
N GLY A 85 8.59 -4.18 -8.06
CA GLY A 85 7.34 -3.52 -7.66
C GLY A 85 7.60 -2.24 -6.87
N GLU A 86 8.48 -2.28 -5.86
CA GLU A 86 8.82 -1.11 -5.03
C GLU A 86 9.49 -0.01 -5.88
N PHE A 87 10.42 -0.35 -6.78
CA PHE A 87 11.03 0.64 -7.67
C PHE A 87 10.00 1.36 -8.55
N ASN A 88 9.07 0.62 -9.15
CA ASN A 88 8.03 1.21 -10.01
C ASN A 88 7.03 2.04 -9.19
N ALA A 89 6.61 1.55 -8.03
CA ALA A 89 5.72 2.27 -7.11
C ALA A 89 6.33 3.60 -6.66
N MET A 90 7.57 3.55 -6.16
CA MET A 90 8.30 4.73 -5.70
C MET A 90 8.61 5.71 -6.84
N THR A 91 8.83 5.21 -8.06
CA THR A 91 9.04 6.06 -9.23
C THR A 91 7.79 6.84 -9.59
N GLU A 92 6.63 6.18 -9.61
CA GLU A 92 5.35 6.84 -9.90
C GLU A 92 4.99 7.88 -8.83
N LEU A 93 5.21 7.53 -7.56
CA LEU A 93 5.02 8.44 -6.43
C LEU A 93 5.97 9.65 -6.52
N TYR A 94 7.27 9.43 -6.80
CA TYR A 94 8.26 10.50 -6.91
C TYR A 94 7.98 11.44 -8.07
N ASN A 95 7.57 10.90 -9.23
CA ASN A 95 7.19 11.70 -10.38
C ASN A 95 5.99 12.62 -10.09
N THR A 96 5.09 12.19 -9.20
CA THR A 96 3.90 12.97 -8.82
C THR A 96 4.19 13.96 -7.68
N MET A 97 4.90 13.52 -6.64
CA MET A 97 5.15 14.28 -5.41
C MET A 97 6.61 14.12 -4.93
N PRO A 98 7.60 14.69 -5.63
CA PRO A 98 9.02 14.52 -5.31
C PRO A 98 9.42 15.10 -3.94
N SER A 99 8.60 16.01 -3.39
CA SER A 99 8.80 16.64 -2.07
C SER A 99 8.38 15.76 -0.87
N MET A 100 7.91 14.53 -1.12
CA MET A 100 7.48 13.59 -0.08
C MET A 100 8.01 12.17 -0.29
N VAL A 101 8.81 11.93 -1.32
CA VAL A 101 9.21 10.58 -1.72
C VAL A 101 10.73 10.58 -1.93
N PRO A 102 11.50 9.67 -1.30
CA PRO A 102 12.91 9.53 -1.61
C PRO A 102 13.09 9.18 -3.08
N LYS A 103 14.00 9.85 -3.78
CA LYS A 103 14.22 9.61 -5.22
C LYS A 103 14.64 8.16 -5.46
N PRO A 104 13.87 7.35 -6.23
CA PRO A 104 14.34 6.04 -6.66
C PRO A 104 15.37 6.21 -7.78
N TYR A 105 16.40 5.36 -7.78
CA TYR A 105 17.47 5.39 -8.78
C TYR A 105 17.42 4.17 -9.71
N SER A 106 17.41 2.97 -9.14
CA SER A 106 17.37 1.74 -9.93
C SER A 106 16.94 0.52 -9.11
N PHE A 107 16.69 -0.59 -9.82
CA PHE A 107 16.58 -1.91 -9.26
C PHE A 107 17.30 -2.90 -10.18
N GLY A 108 17.70 -4.05 -9.66
CA GLY A 108 18.41 -5.04 -10.47
C GLY A 108 18.67 -6.34 -9.73
N LYS A 109 19.39 -7.23 -10.41
CA LYS A 109 19.87 -8.50 -9.85
C LYS A 109 21.33 -8.33 -9.43
N CYS A 110 21.65 -8.72 -8.19
CA CYS A 110 23.03 -8.79 -7.71
C CYS A 110 23.84 -9.79 -8.55
N LYS A 111 25.16 -9.62 -8.58
CA LYS A 111 26.09 -10.55 -9.25
C LYS A 111 26.11 -11.92 -8.56
N ILE A 112 25.87 -11.96 -7.24
CA ILE A 112 25.78 -13.21 -6.50
C ILE A 112 24.74 -14.16 -7.13
N GLU A 113 25.18 -15.37 -7.49
CA GLU A 113 24.34 -16.32 -8.19
C GLU A 113 23.38 -17.09 -7.27
N ARG A 114 23.79 -17.35 -6.01
CA ARG A 114 23.02 -18.21 -5.08
C ARG A 114 23.08 -17.72 -3.63
N PRO A 115 21.93 -17.51 -2.97
CA PRO A 115 20.60 -17.44 -3.60
C PRO A 115 20.54 -16.25 -4.56
N GLU A 116 19.68 -16.34 -5.58
CA GLU A 116 19.44 -15.17 -6.43
C GLU A 116 19.00 -14.01 -5.54
N THR A 117 19.66 -12.87 -5.69
CA THR A 117 19.41 -11.69 -4.88
C THR A 117 19.14 -10.51 -5.78
N TYR A 118 18.15 -9.72 -5.41
CA TYR A 118 17.71 -8.54 -6.13
C TYR A 118 17.86 -7.32 -5.22
N PHE A 119 18.11 -6.16 -5.82
CA PHE A 119 18.32 -4.92 -5.10
C PHE A 119 17.42 -3.80 -5.61
N PHE A 120 17.19 -2.81 -4.75
CA PHE A 120 16.58 -1.52 -5.04
C PHE A 120 17.46 -0.41 -4.45
N ILE A 121 17.70 0.66 -5.20
CA ILE A 121 18.52 1.82 -4.81
C ILE A 121 17.65 3.08 -4.81
N SER A 122 17.71 3.84 -3.72
CA SER A 122 17.04 5.13 -3.60
C SER A 122 17.91 6.16 -2.87
N GLN A 123 17.44 7.40 -2.85
CA GLN A 123 18.02 8.47 -2.05
C GLN A 123 18.00 8.09 -0.58
N PHE A 124 19.16 8.23 0.08
CA PHE A 124 19.18 8.15 1.54
C PHE A 124 18.70 9.47 2.14
N ILE A 125 17.68 9.40 2.99
CA ILE A 125 17.22 10.53 3.80
C ILE A 125 17.36 10.11 5.25
N ASP A 126 18.05 10.95 6.03
CA ASP A 126 18.18 10.73 7.46
C ASP A 126 16.91 11.22 8.16
N MET A 127 16.16 10.30 8.76
CA MET A 127 14.80 10.52 9.22
C MET A 127 14.59 10.05 10.66
N SER A 128 13.73 10.76 11.39
CA SER A 128 13.18 10.25 12.64
C SER A 128 12.08 9.23 12.38
N ASP A 129 11.99 8.23 13.26
CA ASP A 129 10.98 7.17 13.31
C ASP A 129 9.73 7.56 14.12
N ARG A 130 9.59 8.85 14.41
CA ARG A 130 8.46 9.38 15.18
C ARG A 130 7.20 9.34 14.35
N VAL A 131 6.08 9.17 15.04
CA VAL A 131 4.75 9.30 14.45
C VAL A 131 4.64 10.65 13.71
N PRO A 132 4.22 10.65 12.43
CA PRO A 132 4.27 11.83 11.56
C PRO A 132 3.33 12.94 12.04
N ASP A 133 3.69 14.21 11.83
CA ASP A 133 2.76 15.33 12.07
C ASP A 133 1.49 15.19 11.19
N PRO A 134 0.27 15.22 11.78
CA PRO A 134 -0.95 15.03 11.02
C PRO A 134 -1.16 16.07 9.91
N ASN A 135 -0.79 17.33 10.11
CA ASN A 135 -1.03 18.37 9.11
C ASN A 135 -0.12 18.20 7.90
N GLN A 136 1.18 17.96 8.13
CA GLN A 136 2.12 17.69 7.06
C GLN A 136 1.76 16.43 6.27
N LEU A 137 1.50 15.30 6.96
CA LEU A 137 1.17 14.03 6.30
C LEU A 137 -0.11 14.17 5.47
N CYS A 138 -1.19 14.67 6.10
CA CYS A 138 -2.49 14.69 5.46
C CYS A 138 -2.59 15.72 4.33
N SER A 139 -1.91 16.88 4.45
CA SER A 139 -1.91 17.88 3.38
C SER A 139 -1.15 17.39 2.15
N LYS A 140 0.05 16.82 2.33
CA LYS A 140 0.83 16.26 1.22
C LYS A 140 0.16 15.02 0.61
N LEU A 141 -0.46 14.16 1.42
CA LEU A 141 -1.23 13.01 0.93
C LEU A 141 -2.45 13.44 0.10
N ALA A 142 -3.20 14.44 0.57
CA ALA A 142 -4.31 14.99 -0.21
C ALA A 142 -3.83 15.61 -1.54
N GLN A 143 -2.68 16.28 -1.55
CA GLN A 143 -2.05 16.77 -2.78
C GLN A 143 -1.65 15.62 -3.71
N LEU A 144 -1.05 14.54 -3.21
CA LEU A 144 -0.73 13.35 -4.00
C LEU A 144 -1.99 12.78 -4.68
N HIS A 145 -3.04 12.55 -3.90
CA HIS A 145 -4.31 12.02 -4.40
C HIS A 145 -4.96 12.97 -5.40
N CYS A 146 -4.89 14.28 -5.19
CA CYS A 146 -5.45 15.29 -6.09
C CYS A 146 -4.65 15.45 -7.39
N ASN A 147 -3.32 15.43 -7.34
CA ASN A 147 -2.44 15.74 -8.46
C ASN A 147 -2.13 14.52 -9.35
N SER A 148 -2.20 13.31 -8.80
CA SER A 148 -1.94 12.08 -9.56
C SER A 148 -2.92 11.92 -10.73
N VAL A 149 -2.46 11.32 -11.83
CA VAL A 149 -3.29 11.03 -13.00
C VAL A 149 -2.98 9.61 -13.45
N SER A 150 -3.97 8.72 -13.39
CA SER A 150 -3.80 7.36 -13.90
C SER A 150 -3.40 7.39 -15.37
N PRO A 151 -2.29 6.74 -15.77
CA PRO A 151 -1.81 6.77 -17.15
C PRO A 151 -2.78 6.11 -18.13
N THR A 152 -3.70 5.29 -17.63
CA THR A 152 -4.73 4.60 -18.42
C THR A 152 -6.14 5.15 -18.20
N GLY A 153 -6.31 6.07 -17.24
CA GLY A 153 -7.62 6.48 -16.73
C GLY A 153 -8.36 5.39 -15.94
N LYS A 154 -7.73 4.23 -15.67
CA LYS A 154 -8.29 3.09 -14.95
C LYS A 154 -7.68 2.94 -13.55
N PHE A 155 -8.27 2.07 -12.72
CA PHE A 155 -7.72 1.64 -11.44
C PHE A 155 -6.73 0.49 -11.64
N GLY A 156 -5.76 0.34 -10.74
CA GLY A 156 -4.72 -0.68 -10.79
C GLY A 156 -3.32 -0.11 -11.01
N PHE A 157 -2.41 -0.96 -11.48
CA PHE A 157 -1.00 -0.62 -11.70
C PHE A 157 -0.45 -1.43 -12.88
N HIS A 158 0.62 -0.92 -13.53
CA HIS A 158 1.20 -1.56 -14.71
C HIS A 158 2.05 -2.79 -14.41
N ILE A 159 2.45 -2.95 -13.15
CA ILE A 159 3.24 -4.09 -12.68
C ILE A 159 2.68 -4.60 -11.34
N THR A 160 2.95 -5.87 -11.03
CA THR A 160 2.65 -6.43 -9.71
C THR A 160 3.47 -5.71 -8.64
N THR A 161 2.79 -5.07 -7.70
CA THR A 161 3.38 -4.52 -6.47
C THR A 161 3.17 -5.48 -5.31
N CYS A 162 3.84 -5.22 -4.19
CA CYS A 162 3.77 -6.06 -2.99
C CYS A 162 3.33 -5.23 -1.77
N GLN A 163 2.59 -5.86 -0.84
CA GLN A 163 2.45 -5.41 0.53
C GLN A 163 3.24 -6.36 1.44
N GLY A 164 4.35 -5.87 1.99
CA GLY A 164 5.40 -6.75 2.53
C GLY A 164 5.94 -7.69 1.44
N ARG A 165 5.97 -9.01 1.70
CA ARG A 165 6.36 -10.02 0.69
C ARG A 165 5.19 -10.59 -0.11
N THR A 166 4.00 -10.04 0.05
CA THR A 166 2.78 -10.59 -0.54
C THR A 166 2.44 -9.81 -1.80
N HIS A 167 2.44 -10.50 -2.95
CA HIS A 167 2.06 -9.91 -4.23
C HIS A 167 0.60 -9.47 -4.21
N GLN A 168 0.31 -8.29 -4.74
CA GLN A 168 -1.04 -7.77 -4.87
C GLN A 168 -1.64 -8.13 -6.23
N SER A 169 -2.98 -8.24 -6.28
CA SER A 169 -3.74 -8.44 -7.52
C SER A 169 -4.25 -7.09 -8.05
N VAL A 170 -3.36 -6.33 -8.71
CA VAL A 170 -3.58 -4.90 -9.05
C VAL A 170 -3.65 -4.63 -10.56
N GLY A 171 -4.01 -5.61 -11.38
CA GLY A 171 -4.14 -5.42 -12.82
C GLY A 171 -5.19 -4.34 -13.18
N TRP A 172 -4.99 -3.67 -14.32
CA TRP A 172 -5.86 -2.57 -14.76
C TRP A 172 -7.34 -2.96 -14.86
N GLU A 173 -8.19 -2.14 -14.25
CA GLU A 173 -9.64 -2.35 -14.19
C GLU A 173 -10.39 -1.01 -14.27
N SER A 174 -11.48 -1.00 -15.04
CA SER A 174 -12.29 0.19 -15.27
C SER A 174 -13.20 0.55 -14.09
N SER A 175 -13.65 -0.45 -13.32
CA SER A 175 -14.47 -0.26 -12.12
C SER A 175 -13.65 -0.51 -10.86
N TRP A 176 -13.65 0.48 -9.96
CA TRP A 176 -13.05 0.33 -8.64
C TRP A 176 -13.73 -0.77 -7.84
N THR A 177 -15.05 -0.88 -7.93
CA THR A 177 -15.82 -1.93 -7.24
C THR A 177 -15.33 -3.32 -7.62
N THR A 178 -15.13 -3.56 -8.92
CA THR A 178 -14.61 -4.83 -9.43
C THR A 178 -13.17 -5.07 -8.99
N LEU A 179 -12.30 -4.06 -9.07
CA LEU A 179 -10.91 -4.21 -8.64
C LEU A 179 -10.81 -4.49 -7.15
N PHE A 180 -11.51 -3.74 -6.32
CA PHE A 180 -11.50 -3.91 -4.88
C PHE A 180 -12.03 -5.30 -4.47
N ALA A 181 -13.09 -5.80 -5.10
CA ALA A 181 -13.57 -7.16 -4.86
C ALA A 181 -12.52 -8.23 -5.22
N LYS A 182 -11.82 -8.07 -6.36
CA LYS A 182 -10.72 -8.97 -6.77
C LYS A 182 -9.55 -8.93 -5.79
N MET A 183 -9.17 -7.73 -5.35
CA MET A 183 -8.12 -7.55 -4.35
C MET A 183 -8.49 -8.19 -3.01
N LEU A 184 -9.72 -8.00 -2.54
CA LEU A 184 -10.19 -8.59 -1.30
C LEU A 184 -10.25 -10.12 -1.37
N GLN A 185 -10.81 -10.69 -2.45
CA GLN A 185 -10.81 -12.14 -2.64
C GLN A 185 -9.39 -12.71 -2.63
N HIS A 186 -8.46 -12.05 -3.32
CA HIS A 186 -7.06 -12.48 -3.36
C HIS A 186 -6.42 -12.58 -1.96
N VAL A 187 -6.63 -11.58 -1.10
CA VAL A 187 -6.07 -11.63 0.26
C VAL A 187 -6.79 -12.60 1.18
N ILE A 188 -8.08 -12.88 0.94
CA ILE A 188 -8.85 -13.94 1.63
C ILE A 188 -8.27 -15.31 1.29
N ASP A 189 -8.02 -15.59 0.00
CA ASP A 189 -7.44 -16.86 -0.44
C ASP A 189 -6.08 -17.09 0.21
N LEU A 190 -5.24 -16.06 0.27
CA LEU A 190 -3.95 -16.09 0.96
C LEU A 190 -4.07 -16.27 2.47
N ASP A 191 -5.10 -15.68 3.10
CA ASP A 191 -5.37 -15.85 4.53
C ASP A 191 -5.76 -17.30 4.84
N PHE A 192 -6.57 -17.94 4.00
CA PHE A 192 -6.92 -19.35 4.17
C PHE A 192 -5.70 -20.26 4.04
N GLU A 193 -4.81 -19.99 3.08
CA GLU A 193 -3.56 -20.72 2.92
C GLU A 193 -2.61 -20.53 4.11
N THR A 194 -2.60 -19.33 4.71
CA THR A 194 -1.63 -18.95 5.74
C THR A 194 -2.11 -19.31 7.15
N ASN A 195 -3.35 -18.98 7.47
CA ASN A 195 -3.94 -19.03 8.80
C ASN A 195 -5.01 -20.13 8.95
N GLY A 196 -5.27 -20.90 7.88
CA GLY A 196 -6.23 -21.98 7.87
C GLY A 196 -7.67 -21.53 7.64
N TYR A 197 -8.46 -22.44 7.09
CA TYR A 197 -9.86 -22.25 6.79
C TYR A 197 -10.69 -22.01 8.05
N TRP A 198 -11.63 -21.06 7.98
CA TRP A 198 -12.58 -20.74 9.03
C TRP A 198 -13.97 -20.61 8.39
N GLU A 199 -14.83 -21.60 8.62
CA GLU A 199 -16.11 -21.77 7.92
C GLU A 199 -17.05 -20.56 8.07
N GLU A 200 -17.15 -20.03 9.29
CA GLU A 200 -18.00 -18.88 9.55
C GLU A 200 -17.48 -17.62 8.83
N LEU A 201 -16.17 -17.42 8.82
CA LEU A 201 -15.53 -16.30 8.13
C LEU A 201 -15.75 -16.40 6.61
N ASP A 202 -15.55 -17.58 6.01
CA ASP A 202 -15.80 -17.83 4.59
C ASP A 202 -17.25 -17.50 4.18
N LYS A 203 -18.22 -17.89 5.00
CA LYS A 203 -19.64 -17.58 4.75
C LYS A 203 -19.93 -16.08 4.79
N ILE A 204 -19.29 -15.34 5.69
CA ILE A 204 -19.40 -13.88 5.80
C ILE A 204 -18.70 -13.18 4.63
N GLU A 205 -17.50 -13.60 4.29
CA GLU A 205 -16.71 -13.07 3.18
C GLU A 205 -17.43 -13.21 1.84
N LYS A 206 -18.00 -14.40 1.56
CA LYS A 206 -18.82 -14.64 0.36
C LYS A 206 -20.02 -13.71 0.28
N ARG A 207 -20.70 -13.44 1.40
CA ARG A 207 -21.83 -12.51 1.47
C ARG A 207 -21.37 -11.07 1.22
N VAL A 208 -20.24 -10.66 1.80
CA VAL A 208 -19.66 -9.34 1.60
C VAL A 208 -19.30 -9.10 0.13
N LEU A 209 -18.55 -10.02 -0.47
CA LEU A 209 -18.11 -9.94 -1.86
C LEU A 209 -19.29 -9.89 -2.83
N SER A 210 -20.31 -10.73 -2.62
CA SER A 210 -21.43 -10.86 -3.56
C SER A 210 -22.56 -9.84 -3.36
N LYS A 211 -22.68 -9.23 -2.18
CA LYS A 211 -23.82 -8.33 -1.84
C LYS A 211 -23.42 -6.98 -1.30
N VAL A 212 -22.52 -6.95 -0.31
CA VAL A 212 -22.18 -5.70 0.38
C VAL A 212 -21.29 -4.82 -0.49
N ILE A 213 -20.23 -5.35 -1.10
CA ILE A 213 -19.32 -4.57 -1.96
C ILE A 213 -20.06 -3.97 -3.17
N PRO A 214 -20.85 -4.74 -3.95
CA PRO A 214 -21.63 -4.17 -5.06
C PRO A 214 -22.57 -3.05 -4.63
N ARG A 215 -23.09 -3.06 -3.40
CA ARG A 215 -23.95 -2.00 -2.88
C ARG A 215 -23.17 -0.82 -2.30
N LEU A 216 -22.24 -1.07 -1.39
CA LEU A 216 -21.57 -0.05 -0.58
C LEU A 216 -20.44 0.64 -1.34
N ILE A 217 -19.70 -0.11 -2.17
CA ILE A 217 -18.63 0.43 -3.01
C ILE A 217 -19.19 0.81 -4.37
N GLY A 218 -20.07 -0.02 -4.95
CA GLY A 218 -20.70 0.25 -6.24
C GLY A 218 -21.57 1.51 -6.29
N ILE A 219 -22.03 2.03 -5.13
CA ILE A 219 -22.74 3.30 -5.08
C ILE A 219 -21.89 4.51 -5.53
N LEU A 220 -20.56 4.39 -5.46
CA LEU A 220 -19.59 5.40 -5.89
C LEU A 220 -19.54 5.57 -7.42
N GLU A 221 -19.98 4.55 -8.15
CA GLU A 221 -19.87 4.45 -9.62
C GLU A 221 -21.25 4.38 -10.30
N THR A 222 -22.32 4.60 -9.54
CA THR A 222 -23.72 4.53 -10.01
C THR A 222 -24.46 5.84 -9.74
N ASN A 223 -25.66 5.98 -10.30
CA ASN A 223 -26.50 7.18 -10.16
C ASN A 223 -25.79 8.48 -10.60
N GLY A 224 -24.99 8.39 -11.67
CA GLY A 224 -24.22 9.51 -12.21
C GLY A 224 -22.97 9.89 -11.39
N ARG A 225 -22.62 9.10 -10.37
CA ARG A 225 -21.37 9.27 -9.62
C ARG A 225 -20.21 8.60 -10.34
N SER A 226 -19.04 9.17 -10.11
CA SER A 226 -17.76 8.63 -10.58
C SER A 226 -16.69 9.00 -9.56
N ILE A 227 -15.72 8.12 -9.40
CA ILE A 227 -14.54 8.36 -8.56
C ILE A 227 -13.28 8.40 -9.41
N LYS A 228 -12.30 9.19 -8.96
CA LYS A 228 -11.02 9.36 -9.62
C LYS A 228 -10.06 8.23 -9.19
N PRO A 229 -9.43 7.50 -10.13
CA PRO A 229 -8.26 6.68 -9.82
C PRO A 229 -7.11 7.59 -9.35
N SER A 230 -6.85 7.55 -8.05
CA SER A 230 -5.85 8.36 -7.36
C SER A 230 -4.68 7.47 -6.97
N LEU A 231 -3.45 7.95 -7.17
CA LEU A 231 -2.25 7.19 -6.80
C LEU A 231 -2.17 7.06 -5.28
N CYS A 232 -2.38 5.85 -4.78
CA CYS A 232 -2.32 5.47 -3.38
C CYS A 232 -0.96 4.81 -3.10
N HIS A 233 -0.37 5.10 -1.94
CA HIS A 233 0.82 4.42 -1.40
C HIS A 233 0.53 2.95 -1.06
N ALA A 234 -0.70 2.67 -0.61
CA ALA A 234 -1.25 1.36 -0.30
C ALA A 234 -0.53 0.57 0.80
N ASP A 235 0.29 1.22 1.61
CA ASP A 235 0.92 0.63 2.81
C ASP A 235 1.34 1.77 3.75
N LEU A 236 0.46 2.77 3.92
CA LEU A 236 0.81 4.01 4.60
C LEU A 236 0.47 3.97 6.09
N TRP A 237 1.42 3.44 6.85
CA TRP A 237 1.41 3.39 8.32
C TRP A 237 2.67 4.08 8.88
N GLU A 238 2.76 4.22 10.21
CA GLU A 238 3.82 5.05 10.81
C GLU A 238 5.24 4.60 10.47
N GLY A 239 5.47 3.30 10.26
CA GLY A 239 6.79 2.73 9.94
C GLY A 239 7.22 2.95 8.49
N ASN A 240 6.28 3.35 7.62
CA ASN A 240 6.51 3.73 6.22
C ASN A 240 6.47 5.26 6.05
N THR A 241 6.60 6.00 7.16
CA THR A 241 6.75 7.45 7.17
C THR A 241 8.00 7.84 7.95
N GLY A 242 8.61 8.97 7.59
CA GLY A 242 9.76 9.49 8.31
C GLY A 242 9.85 11.01 8.18
N THR A 243 10.26 11.69 9.25
CA THR A 243 10.52 13.15 9.21
C THR A 243 12.00 13.40 9.05
N SER A 244 12.41 14.05 7.97
CA SER A 244 13.81 14.38 7.69
C SER A 244 14.40 15.24 8.81
N TYR A 245 15.57 14.85 9.33
CA TYR A 245 16.30 15.67 10.30
C TYR A 245 16.88 16.95 9.68
N GLU A 246 17.11 16.95 8.37
CA GLU A 246 17.69 18.08 7.65
C GLU A 246 16.67 19.17 7.35
N THR A 247 15.47 18.78 6.89
CA THR A 247 14.47 19.72 6.37
C THR A 247 13.25 19.85 7.28
N GLY A 248 12.98 18.88 8.16
CA GLY A 248 11.73 18.79 8.92
C GLY A 248 10.53 18.31 8.08
N ASP A 249 10.74 17.94 6.82
CA ASP A 249 9.71 17.43 5.92
C ASP A 249 9.41 15.95 6.15
N ILE A 250 8.13 15.59 6.03
CA ILE A 250 7.70 14.18 5.99
C ILE A 250 7.96 13.57 4.62
N TYR A 251 8.45 12.34 4.65
CA TYR A 251 8.61 11.42 3.54
C TYR A 251 7.84 10.12 3.76
N ILE A 252 7.43 9.49 2.66
CA ILE A 252 6.81 8.16 2.60
C ILE A 252 7.69 7.22 1.77
N PHE A 253 7.74 5.95 2.14
CA PHE A 253 8.59 4.93 1.52
C PHE A 253 8.01 3.53 1.71
N ASP A 254 8.61 2.52 1.06
CA ASP A 254 8.14 1.13 1.12
C ASP A 254 6.70 0.96 0.56
N SER A 255 6.45 1.54 -0.61
CA SER A 255 5.11 1.56 -1.22
C SER A 255 4.79 0.32 -2.04
N GLY A 256 3.55 -0.17 -1.87
CA GLY A 256 2.87 -1.09 -2.77
C GLY A 256 1.91 -0.39 -3.72
N ALA A 257 2.31 0.73 -4.33
CA ALA A 257 1.40 1.67 -4.96
C ALA A 257 0.43 1.07 -5.99
N LEU A 258 -0.74 1.71 -6.10
CA LEU A 258 -1.71 1.49 -7.17
C LEU A 258 -2.58 2.73 -7.37
N TYR A 259 -3.23 2.85 -8.53
CA TYR A 259 -4.32 3.80 -8.72
C TYR A 259 -5.62 3.23 -8.15
N ALA A 260 -6.14 3.84 -7.09
CA ALA A 260 -7.30 3.36 -6.33
C ALA A 260 -8.28 4.50 -6.01
N HIS A 261 -9.42 4.18 -5.42
CA HIS A 261 -10.22 5.19 -4.73
C HIS A 261 -9.42 5.76 -3.56
N ASN A 262 -9.28 7.07 -3.44
CA ASN A 262 -8.47 7.73 -2.41
C ASN A 262 -8.88 7.39 -0.95
N GLU A 263 -10.14 7.02 -0.70
CA GLU A 263 -10.59 6.57 0.63
C GLU A 263 -10.02 5.20 1.02
N PHE A 264 -9.53 4.41 0.07
CA PHE A 264 -8.86 3.13 0.32
C PHE A 264 -7.64 3.32 1.22
N GLU A 265 -6.76 4.27 0.90
CA GLU A 265 -5.52 4.52 1.65
C GLU A 265 -5.77 4.76 3.15
N ILE A 266 -6.75 5.61 3.47
CA ILE A 266 -7.08 5.94 4.86
C ILE A 266 -7.92 4.85 5.55
N GLY A 267 -8.28 3.78 4.83
CA GLY A 267 -8.84 2.55 5.39
C GLY A 267 -7.87 1.86 6.34
N ASP A 268 -6.58 1.85 6.01
CA ASP A 268 -5.53 1.29 6.86
C ASP A 268 -5.43 2.00 8.21
N TRP A 269 -5.73 3.30 8.25
CA TRP A 269 -5.68 4.07 9.49
C TRP A 269 -6.81 3.70 10.46
N ARG A 270 -7.82 2.93 10.04
CA ARG A 270 -8.80 2.39 11.00
C ARG A 270 -8.25 1.19 11.76
N CYS A 271 -7.25 0.49 11.22
CA CYS A 271 -6.68 -0.70 11.84
C CYS A 271 -6.01 -0.38 13.18
N ASN A 272 -6.37 -1.10 14.24
CA ASN A 272 -5.86 -0.85 15.59
C ASN A 272 -4.34 -1.05 15.74
N TYR A 273 -3.72 -1.85 14.85
CA TYR A 273 -2.26 -2.04 14.83
C TYR A 273 -1.50 -0.80 14.32
N ASN A 274 -2.15 0.09 13.58
CA ASN A 274 -1.53 1.23 12.94
C ASN A 274 -1.47 2.40 13.93
N LYS A 275 -0.28 2.96 14.24
CA LYS A 275 -0.17 4.01 15.26
C LYS A 275 -0.72 5.37 14.81
N ILE A 276 -1.03 5.54 13.52
CA ILE A 276 -1.76 6.72 13.03
C ILE A 276 -3.28 6.54 13.01
N HIS A 277 -3.81 5.58 13.77
CA HIS A 277 -5.27 5.36 13.92
C HIS A 277 -6.03 6.44 14.70
N ASN A 278 -5.33 7.39 15.32
CA ASN A 278 -5.98 8.49 16.00
C ASN A 278 -6.82 9.30 14.99
N LYS A 279 -8.10 9.52 15.30
CA LYS A 279 -9.05 10.27 14.44
C LYS A 279 -8.57 11.66 14.03
N VAL A 280 -7.54 12.23 14.66
CA VAL A 280 -6.88 13.44 14.18
C VAL A 280 -6.36 13.29 12.74
N TYR A 281 -5.78 12.17 12.35
CA TYR A 281 -5.26 11.96 10.99
C TYR A 281 -6.40 11.93 9.98
N THR A 282 -7.38 11.04 10.18
CA THR A 282 -8.53 10.93 9.29
C THR A 282 -9.30 12.25 9.18
N ARG A 283 -9.57 12.93 10.30
CA ARG A 283 -10.23 14.26 10.26
C ARG A 283 -9.40 15.31 9.54
N THR A 284 -8.07 15.28 9.67
CA THR A 284 -7.20 16.25 9.01
C THR A 284 -7.16 16.01 7.51
N TYR A 285 -7.03 14.75 7.06
CA TYR A 285 -7.14 14.39 5.65
C TYR A 285 -8.49 14.80 5.06
N LEU A 286 -9.59 14.53 5.75
CA LEU A 286 -10.95 14.88 5.30
C LEU A 286 -11.20 16.40 5.19
N ARG A 287 -10.37 17.25 5.82
CA ARG A 287 -10.42 18.71 5.61
C ARG A 287 -9.91 19.12 4.23
N TYR A 288 -8.98 18.35 3.66
CA TYR A 288 -8.41 18.60 2.32
C TYR A 288 -9.15 17.81 1.24
N CYS A 289 -9.46 16.53 1.51
CA CYS A 289 -10.20 15.65 0.62
C CYS A 289 -11.47 15.18 1.32
N GLY A 290 -12.58 15.90 1.11
CA GLY A 290 -13.88 15.55 1.68
C GLY A 290 -14.34 14.14 1.25
N PRO A 291 -15.27 13.54 2.01
CA PRO A 291 -15.78 12.20 1.71
C PRO A 291 -16.51 12.17 0.36
N SER A 292 -16.33 11.07 -0.37
CA SER A 292 -17.06 10.77 -1.61
C SER A 292 -18.55 10.60 -1.31
N GLU A 293 -19.40 10.97 -2.27
CA GLU A 293 -20.85 10.79 -2.15
C GLU A 293 -21.26 9.31 -2.32
N PRO A 294 -22.20 8.78 -1.52
CA PRO A 294 -22.92 9.44 -0.42
C PRO A 294 -22.05 9.60 0.84
N LYS A 295 -22.00 10.81 1.40
CA LYS A 295 -21.11 11.12 2.53
C LYS A 295 -21.48 10.38 3.82
N GLU A 296 -22.75 10.07 4.02
CA GLU A 296 -23.27 9.34 5.17
C GLU A 296 -22.82 7.88 5.22
N GLU A 297 -22.41 7.31 4.07
CA GLU A 297 -21.87 5.94 3.98
C GLU A 297 -20.33 5.91 4.07
N TRP A 298 -19.67 7.06 4.24
CA TRP A 298 -18.21 7.14 4.30
C TRP A 298 -17.59 6.26 5.40
N ASP A 299 -18.14 6.30 6.62
CA ASP A 299 -17.58 5.52 7.74
C ASP A 299 -17.63 4.01 7.46
N ASP A 300 -18.69 3.57 6.78
CA ASP A 300 -18.89 2.18 6.40
C ASP A 300 -17.95 1.76 5.25
N ARG A 301 -17.70 2.65 4.28
CA ARG A 301 -16.68 2.40 3.25
C ARG A 301 -15.29 2.32 3.86
N ASN A 302 -14.95 3.21 4.77
CA ASN A 302 -13.68 3.17 5.50
C ASN A 302 -13.54 1.87 6.32
N ARG A 303 -14.63 1.40 6.94
CA ARG A 303 -14.68 0.08 7.59
C ARG A 303 -14.47 -1.07 6.60
N MET A 304 -15.09 -1.02 5.43
CA MET A 304 -14.88 -2.03 4.38
C MET A 304 -13.42 -2.04 3.88
N TYR A 305 -12.80 -0.87 3.68
CA TYR A 305 -11.38 -0.82 3.29
C TYR A 305 -10.47 -1.33 4.41
N CYS A 306 -10.78 -1.06 5.67
CA CYS A 306 -10.08 -1.64 6.83
C CYS A 306 -10.13 -3.18 6.86
N VAL A 307 -11.21 -3.81 6.40
CA VAL A 307 -11.28 -5.28 6.28
C VAL A 307 -10.15 -5.80 5.40
N TYR A 308 -9.92 -5.19 4.24
CA TYR A 308 -8.79 -5.56 3.36
C TYR A 308 -7.45 -5.49 4.11
N TYR A 309 -7.19 -4.39 4.80
CA TYR A 309 -5.94 -4.19 5.54
C TYR A 309 -5.77 -5.15 6.73
N ASN A 310 -6.85 -5.52 7.43
CA ASN A 310 -6.79 -6.53 8.49
C ASN A 310 -6.46 -7.93 7.95
N ILE A 311 -7.05 -8.31 6.81
CA ILE A 311 -6.80 -9.63 6.19
C ILE A 311 -5.39 -9.71 5.61
N ILE A 312 -4.90 -8.69 4.90
CA ILE A 312 -3.50 -8.72 4.43
C ILE A 312 -2.51 -8.66 5.62
N TYR A 313 -2.87 -8.02 6.73
CA TYR A 313 -2.07 -8.07 7.95
C TYR A 313 -2.00 -9.50 8.51
N SER A 314 -3.12 -10.25 8.57
CA SER A 314 -3.07 -11.64 9.05
C SER A 314 -2.20 -12.54 8.18
N VAL A 315 -2.15 -12.31 6.87
CA VAL A 315 -1.27 -13.05 5.94
C VAL A 315 0.22 -12.79 6.23
N ASN A 316 0.57 -11.58 6.67
CA ASN A 316 1.97 -11.19 6.90
C ASN A 316 2.44 -11.39 8.36
N HIS A 317 1.51 -11.59 9.31
CA HIS A 317 1.78 -11.58 10.75
C HIS A 317 1.10 -12.73 11.48
N ILE A 318 1.60 -13.97 11.31
CA ILE A 318 0.91 -15.20 11.72
C ILE A 318 0.52 -15.22 13.21
N SER A 319 1.39 -14.79 14.13
CA SER A 319 1.04 -14.85 15.57
C SER A 319 -0.04 -13.85 15.97
N GLN A 320 -0.21 -12.77 15.20
CA GLN A 320 -1.24 -11.76 15.40
C GLN A 320 -2.45 -11.93 14.48
N GLY A 321 -2.35 -12.82 13.49
CA GLY A 321 -3.36 -13.02 12.45
C GLY A 321 -4.73 -13.35 13.03
N LYS A 322 -4.80 -14.16 14.09
CA LYS A 322 -6.08 -14.50 14.74
C LYS A 322 -6.86 -13.28 15.22
N ALA A 323 -6.21 -12.33 15.88
CA ALA A 323 -6.89 -11.16 16.45
C ALA A 323 -7.46 -10.24 15.35
N VAL A 324 -6.69 -9.97 14.29
CA VAL A 324 -7.14 -9.12 13.19
C VAL A 324 -8.18 -9.81 12.29
N ARG A 325 -8.14 -11.14 12.14
CA ARG A 325 -9.21 -11.92 11.46
C ARG A 325 -10.53 -11.80 12.21
N GLN A 326 -10.51 -11.90 13.54
CA GLN A 326 -11.69 -11.73 14.37
C GLN A 326 -12.25 -10.30 14.28
N GLN A 327 -11.39 -9.28 14.17
CA GLN A 327 -11.83 -7.91 13.94
C GLN A 327 -12.46 -7.72 12.55
N ALA A 328 -11.84 -8.27 11.50
CA ALA A 328 -12.39 -8.25 10.14
C ALA A 328 -13.76 -8.95 10.09
N TYR A 329 -13.91 -10.07 10.80
CA TYR A 329 -15.18 -10.79 10.93
C TYR A 329 -16.29 -9.90 11.51
N ASP A 330 -16.03 -9.18 12.61
CA ASP A 330 -17.01 -8.26 13.21
C ASP A 330 -17.37 -7.11 12.28
N ASP A 331 -16.38 -6.53 11.61
CA ASP A 331 -16.57 -5.42 10.69
C ASP A 331 -17.43 -5.83 9.49
N MET A 332 -17.17 -7.00 8.92
CA MET A 332 -18.00 -7.57 7.86
C MET A 332 -19.41 -7.87 8.33
N PHE A 333 -19.56 -8.41 9.54
CA PHE A 333 -20.87 -8.67 10.13
C PHE A 333 -21.70 -7.40 10.31
N TYR A 334 -21.09 -6.34 10.84
CA TYR A 334 -21.73 -5.04 10.99
C TYR A 334 -22.25 -4.53 9.63
N LEU A 335 -21.44 -4.64 8.59
CA LEU A 335 -21.81 -4.19 7.24
C LEU A 335 -22.90 -5.08 6.64
N ILE A 336 -22.85 -6.39 6.87
CA ILE A 336 -23.90 -7.31 6.43
C ILE A 336 -25.23 -6.95 7.09
N ASP A 337 -25.29 -6.73 8.41
CA ASP A 337 -26.54 -6.39 9.10
C ASP A 337 -27.20 -5.15 8.49
N LYS A 338 -26.38 -4.16 8.14
CA LYS A 338 -26.85 -2.88 7.61
C LYS A 338 -27.30 -2.96 6.15
N TYR A 339 -26.55 -3.68 5.31
CA TYR A 339 -26.73 -3.61 3.85
C TYR A 339 -27.34 -4.86 3.22
N SER A 340 -27.20 -6.02 3.85
CA SER A 340 -27.64 -7.29 3.28
C SER A 340 -27.77 -8.39 4.36
N PRO A 341 -28.63 -8.21 5.37
CA PRO A 341 -28.71 -9.12 6.52
C PRO A 341 -29.01 -10.56 6.07
N PHE A 342 -28.60 -11.53 6.88
CA PHE A 342 -29.02 -12.92 6.69
C PHE A 342 -30.50 -13.08 7.04
N PRO A 343 -31.20 -14.03 6.41
CA PRO A 343 -32.47 -14.51 6.93
C PRO A 343 -32.33 -15.01 8.37
N GLU A 344 -33.45 -14.99 9.09
CA GLU A 344 -33.50 -15.45 10.48
C GLU A 344 -33.00 -16.91 10.60
N GLY A 345 -32.06 -17.14 11.50
CA GLY A 345 -31.44 -18.46 11.72
C GLY A 345 -30.36 -18.87 10.72
N GLU A 346 -30.09 -18.09 9.67
CA GLU A 346 -29.07 -18.41 8.67
C GLU A 346 -27.71 -17.73 8.92
N ALA A 347 -27.65 -16.74 9.82
CA ALA A 347 -26.39 -16.07 10.15
C ALA A 347 -25.42 -17.01 10.88
N PRO A 348 -24.11 -16.96 10.59
CA PRO A 348 -23.08 -17.55 11.44
C PRO A 348 -23.14 -16.99 12.89
N PRO A 349 -22.59 -17.69 13.88
CA PRO A 349 -22.50 -17.17 15.24
C PRO A 349 -21.60 -15.94 15.32
N ARG A 350 -21.94 -15.00 16.20
CA ARG A 350 -21.03 -13.92 16.62
C ARG A 350 -19.93 -14.53 17.51
N LEU A 351 -18.79 -13.86 17.56
CA LEU A 351 -17.72 -14.23 18.47
C LEU A 351 -18.05 -13.76 19.89
N ASP A 352 -17.91 -14.67 20.86
CA ASP A 352 -17.99 -14.35 22.28
C ASP A 352 -16.70 -13.69 22.78
N ASP A 353 -16.80 -12.88 23.83
CA ASP A 353 -15.64 -12.20 24.43
C ASP A 353 -14.57 -13.17 24.93
N ALA A 354 -14.97 -14.38 25.33
CA ALA A 354 -14.06 -15.44 25.79
C ALA A 354 -13.15 -16.00 24.67
N ASP A 355 -13.57 -15.89 23.41
CA ASP A 355 -12.85 -16.43 22.25
C ASP A 355 -11.91 -15.40 21.61
N ARG A 356 -11.91 -14.16 22.10
CA ARG A 356 -11.16 -13.04 21.55
C ARG A 356 -9.66 -13.20 21.79
N ALA A 357 -8.90 -13.22 20.70
CA ALA A 357 -7.45 -13.10 20.76
C ALA A 357 -7.06 -11.63 21.01
N SER A 358 -6.06 -11.41 21.85
CA SER A 358 -5.49 -10.08 22.07
C SER A 358 -4.51 -9.74 20.95
N LEU A 359 -4.59 -8.50 20.47
CA LEU A 359 -3.56 -7.93 19.62
C LEU A 359 -2.44 -7.39 20.52
N SER A 360 -1.23 -7.92 20.38
CA SER A 360 -0.07 -7.42 21.13
C SER A 360 0.29 -6.00 20.68
N ALA A 361 0.74 -5.18 21.63
CA ALA A 361 1.32 -3.86 21.32
C ALA A 361 2.67 -3.96 20.60
N GLU A 362 3.39 -5.08 20.77
CA GLU A 362 4.61 -5.39 20.03
C GLU A 362 4.25 -6.04 18.69
N ARG A 363 4.77 -5.53 17.58
CA ARG A 363 4.52 -6.08 16.25
C ARG A 363 5.23 -7.42 16.10
N ASP A 364 4.50 -8.39 15.57
CA ASP A 364 5.09 -9.63 15.08
C ASP A 364 5.55 -9.44 13.63
N HIS A 365 6.52 -10.20 13.14
CA HIS A 365 6.92 -10.24 11.72
C HIS A 365 7.11 -11.68 11.22
N THR A 366 6.41 -12.65 11.80
CA THR A 366 6.56 -14.06 11.43
C THR A 366 5.80 -14.41 10.14
N LYS A 367 6.55 -14.79 9.10
CA LYS A 367 6.08 -15.72 8.06
C LYS A 367 7.03 -16.92 8.08
N ARG A 368 6.51 -18.11 8.42
CA ARG A 368 7.27 -19.35 8.26
C ARG A 368 7.46 -19.59 6.76
N SER A 369 8.67 -19.93 6.35
CA SER A 369 8.93 -20.39 5.00
C SER A 369 8.21 -21.73 4.78
N GLN A 370 7.21 -21.76 3.91
CA GLN A 370 6.73 -23.03 3.38
C GLN A 370 7.79 -23.53 2.38
N SER A 371 8.79 -24.27 2.87
CA SER A 371 9.55 -25.17 2.02
C SER A 371 8.59 -26.28 1.60
N ARG A 372 8.11 -26.25 0.36
CA ARG A 372 7.49 -27.44 -0.25
C ARG A 372 8.59 -28.50 -0.35
N HIS A 373 8.60 -29.45 0.59
CA HIS A 373 9.23 -30.73 0.31
C HIS A 373 8.36 -31.41 -0.74
N CYS A 374 8.95 -31.62 -1.92
CA CYS A 374 8.45 -32.57 -2.88
C CYS A 374 8.54 -33.96 -2.22
N GLU A 375 7.43 -34.44 -1.69
CA GLU A 375 7.22 -35.88 -1.53
C GLU A 375 6.53 -36.36 -2.80
N ASP A 376 7.11 -37.39 -3.42
CA ASP A 376 6.57 -38.04 -4.61
C ASP A 376 5.13 -38.54 -4.36
N PRO A 377 4.23 -38.45 -5.35
CA PRO A 377 2.84 -38.87 -5.16
C PRO A 377 2.71 -40.40 -5.10
N ASP A 378 2.14 -40.89 -4.01
CA ASP A 378 1.59 -42.24 -3.88
C ASP A 378 0.37 -42.37 -4.83
N PRO A 379 0.38 -43.29 -5.81
CA PRO A 379 -0.72 -43.43 -6.74
C PRO A 379 -1.77 -44.33 -6.11
N LEU A 380 -2.83 -43.76 -5.51
CA LEU A 380 -4.20 -44.29 -5.43
C LEU A 380 -5.02 -43.57 -4.36
N ALA A 381 -5.75 -42.51 -4.73
CA ALA A 381 -6.98 -42.12 -4.03
C ALA A 381 -7.88 -41.27 -4.96
N THR A 382 -8.92 -41.92 -5.49
CA THR A 382 -10.06 -41.30 -6.18
C THR A 382 -11.02 -40.64 -5.18
N SER A 383 -11.39 -39.37 -5.41
CA SER A 383 -12.66 -38.73 -4.96
C SER A 383 -12.63 -37.24 -5.33
N SER A 384 -13.07 -36.83 -6.52
CA SER A 384 -14.39 -36.24 -6.80
C SER A 384 -14.78 -34.97 -6.03
N LYS A 385 -14.79 -33.87 -6.79
CA LYS A 385 -15.66 -32.67 -6.74
C LYS A 385 -15.42 -31.61 -5.65
N LEU A 386 -14.82 -30.50 -6.10
CA LEU A 386 -15.28 -29.13 -5.83
C LEU A 386 -14.87 -28.28 -7.03
N ASP A 387 -15.80 -28.14 -7.97
CA ASP A 387 -15.72 -27.20 -9.09
C ASP A 387 -16.90 -26.25 -8.90
N SER A 388 -16.61 -25.05 -8.41
CA SER A 388 -17.52 -23.91 -8.49
C SER A 388 -16.68 -22.64 -8.53
N ARG A 389 -16.09 -22.40 -9.70
CA ARG A 389 -15.56 -21.08 -10.06
C ARG A 389 -16.75 -20.12 -10.17
N PHE A 390 -16.70 -19.02 -9.42
CA PHE A 390 -17.57 -17.87 -9.62
C PHE A 390 -17.07 -17.12 -10.85
N ASP A 391 -17.72 -17.30 -12.00
CA ASP A 391 -17.51 -16.45 -13.17
C ASP A 391 -18.22 -15.11 -12.93
N LEU A 392 -17.44 -14.03 -12.81
CA LEU A 392 -17.89 -12.65 -12.66
C LEU A 392 -18.29 -11.99 -14.01
N GLU A 393 -18.67 -12.78 -15.01
CA GLU A 393 -19.13 -12.30 -16.31
C GLU A 393 -20.67 -12.33 -16.40
N SER A 394 -21.35 -11.35 -15.81
CA SER A 394 -22.74 -11.04 -16.16
C SER A 394 -23.13 -9.60 -15.78
N PHE A 395 -22.39 -8.62 -16.29
CA PHE A 395 -22.84 -7.22 -16.33
C PHE A 395 -22.36 -6.55 -17.61
N ALA A 396 -22.91 -6.98 -18.76
CA ALA A 396 -23.02 -6.18 -19.98
C ALA A 396 -23.81 -6.99 -21.01
N ASP A 397 -25.07 -6.63 -21.29
CA ASP A 397 -25.50 -6.19 -22.63
C ASP A 397 -27.00 -5.88 -22.63
N GLY A 398 -27.40 -4.89 -23.42
CA GLY A 398 -28.80 -4.53 -23.62
C GLY A 398 -28.99 -3.13 -24.18
N GLY A 399 -28.50 -2.85 -25.39
CA GLY A 399 -28.96 -1.66 -26.13
C GLY A 399 -28.22 -1.26 -27.40
N GLU A 400 -28.20 -2.10 -28.44
CA GLU A 400 -28.22 -1.60 -29.84
C GLU A 400 -29.68 -1.30 -30.22
N GLY A 401 -30.06 -0.37 -31.09
CA GLY A 401 -29.36 0.53 -31.99
C GLY A 401 -30.43 1.23 -32.84
N GLY A 402 -30.31 2.53 -33.06
CA GLY A 402 -31.26 3.32 -33.85
C GLY A 402 -30.52 4.31 -34.73
N ARG A 403 -30.49 4.03 -36.04
CA ARG A 403 -29.86 4.80 -37.10
C ARG A 403 -30.45 6.21 -37.23
N GLY A 404 -29.62 7.18 -37.60
CA GLY A 404 -30.05 8.48 -38.12
C GLY A 404 -28.90 9.24 -38.77
N GLU A 405 -28.81 9.18 -40.10
CA GLU A 405 -27.93 10.02 -40.92
C GLU A 405 -28.33 11.50 -40.85
N GLY A 406 -27.34 12.40 -40.85
CA GLY A 406 -27.57 13.84 -40.96
C GLY A 406 -26.29 14.60 -41.34
N ARG A 407 -26.27 15.09 -42.58
CA ARG A 407 -25.18 15.83 -43.26
C ARG A 407 -24.95 17.25 -42.72
N ARG A 408 -23.69 17.69 -42.88
CA ARG A 408 -23.16 19.05 -43.17
C ARG A 408 -23.45 20.19 -42.16
N GLU A 409 -22.40 20.89 -41.71
CA GLU A 409 -21.94 22.15 -42.32
C GLU A 409 -20.65 22.69 -41.68
N VAL A 410 -19.96 23.50 -42.48
CA VAL A 410 -18.70 24.19 -42.21
C VAL A 410 -19.01 25.55 -41.58
N GLY A 411 -18.27 25.94 -40.53
CA GLY A 411 -18.34 27.29 -39.96
C GLY A 411 -17.05 27.69 -39.27
N ARG A 412 -16.24 28.52 -39.97
CA ARG A 412 -15.13 29.30 -39.39
C ARG A 412 -15.67 30.54 -38.69
N GLY A 413 -15.01 30.96 -37.61
CA GLY A 413 -15.10 32.32 -37.03
C GLY A 413 -14.42 32.37 -35.65
N THR A 414 -13.12 32.69 -35.57
CA THR A 414 -12.52 33.99 -35.21
C THR A 414 -12.90 34.58 -33.85
N ALA A 415 -11.90 34.57 -32.96
CA ALA A 415 -11.42 35.64 -32.07
C ALA A 415 -12.42 36.59 -31.37
N GLY A 416 -12.33 36.60 -30.04
CA GLY A 416 -12.74 37.71 -29.18
C GLY A 416 -11.88 37.74 -27.92
N LYS A 417 -10.89 38.64 -27.89
CA LYS A 417 -10.25 39.14 -26.66
C LYS A 417 -11.31 39.94 -25.92
N ASP A 418 -11.35 39.84 -24.59
CA ASP A 418 -11.54 41.01 -23.74
C ASP A 418 -10.91 40.80 -22.36
N ARG A 419 -10.14 41.82 -21.96
CA ARG A 419 -9.62 42.09 -20.62
C ARG A 419 -10.56 43.10 -19.96
N ILE A 420 -10.56 43.10 -18.62
CA ILE A 420 -10.59 44.23 -17.65
C ILE A 420 -11.31 43.71 -16.40
N GLY A 421 -10.59 43.52 -15.28
CA GLY A 421 -10.55 44.44 -14.12
C GLY A 421 -11.33 43.76 -12.97
N GLY A 422 -10.88 43.62 -11.73
CA GLY A 422 -10.09 44.50 -10.87
C GLY A 422 -10.97 44.83 -9.64
N ASP A 423 -10.63 44.25 -8.49
CA ASP A 423 -10.90 44.66 -7.07
C ASP A 423 -10.92 43.39 -6.21
N GLU A 424 -9.94 43.15 -5.34
CA GLU A 424 -9.60 43.81 -4.05
C GLU A 424 -10.49 43.43 -2.86
N SER A 425 -9.78 43.05 -1.79
CA SER A 425 -10.16 43.06 -0.37
C SER A 425 -10.98 41.90 0.20
N GLY A 426 -10.36 41.21 1.16
CA GLY A 426 -10.99 40.16 1.97
C GLY A 426 -9.99 39.40 2.84
N ALA A 427 -9.01 40.10 3.43
CA ALA A 427 -8.15 39.54 4.46
C ALA A 427 -8.99 39.28 5.73
N LEU A 428 -9.00 38.03 6.19
CA LEU A 428 -9.47 37.68 7.54
C LEU A 428 -8.26 37.20 8.33
N ASP A 429 -7.75 38.13 9.14
CA ASP A 429 -6.88 37.86 10.28
C ASP A 429 -7.58 36.89 11.25
N VAL A 430 -6.91 35.80 11.60
CA VAL A 430 -7.23 35.05 12.82
C VAL A 430 -5.98 34.99 13.68
N LEU A 431 -6.06 35.71 14.79
CA LEU A 431 -5.05 35.86 15.82
C LEU A 431 -4.59 34.50 16.39
N TYR A 432 -3.27 34.39 16.53
CA TYR A 432 -2.61 33.49 17.48
C TYR A 432 -2.96 33.91 18.92
N LEU A 433 -3.45 32.97 19.72
CA LEU A 433 -3.39 33.04 21.18
C LEU A 433 -2.34 32.05 21.68
N VAL A 434 -1.17 32.59 21.99
CA VAL A 434 -0.15 31.97 22.83
C VAL A 434 -0.65 32.03 24.27
N SER A 435 -0.78 30.88 24.92
CA SER A 435 -0.88 30.79 26.37
C SER A 435 0.45 30.28 26.91
N GLU A 436 1.24 31.19 27.46
CA GLU A 436 2.31 30.86 28.39
C GLU A 436 1.70 30.38 29.71
N GLY A 437 2.16 29.22 30.19
CA GLY A 437 1.91 28.72 31.53
C GLY A 437 3.21 28.14 32.10
N LYS A 438 3.95 28.97 32.84
CA LYS A 438 5.15 28.60 33.58
C LYS A 438 4.82 27.70 34.78
N GLY A 439 5.71 26.74 35.04
CA GLY A 439 6.24 26.49 36.38
C GLY A 439 5.79 25.20 37.07
N GLY A 440 6.76 24.30 37.33
CA GLY A 440 6.59 23.19 38.26
C GLY A 440 7.69 22.15 38.21
N VAL A 441 8.90 22.50 38.67
CA VAL A 441 9.95 21.53 39.05
C VAL A 441 9.62 21.02 40.46
N MET A 442 9.50 19.70 40.65
CA MET A 442 10.06 19.02 41.83
C MET A 442 10.07 17.49 41.67
N ARG A 443 11.30 16.96 41.75
CA ARG A 443 11.76 15.59 42.05
C ARG A 443 11.55 14.47 41.02
#